data_AF-A0A930V6V1-F1
#
_entry.id   AF-A0A930V6V1-F1
#
_cell.length_a   1.000
_cell.length_b   1.000
_cell.length_c   1.000
_cell.angle_alpha   90.00
_cell.angle_beta   90.00
_cell.angle_gamma   90.00
#
_symmetry.space_group_name_H-M   'P 1'
#
loop_
_entity.id
_entity.type
_entity.pdbx_description
1 polymer ?
#
loop_
_entity_poly.entity_id
_entity_poly.type
_entity_poly.pdbx_seq_one_letter_code
_entity_poly.pdbx_strand_id
1 'polypeptide(L)'
;MPAAKKHPSARARKNTASTAATLSDGGSAIVPELPARPVVYGEEGEVVASDWHEATTQWWADLWASPMANEYHSSDRHALFLLAVLVDDFWRAPSTKLAAEIRLQRVAFGLTPYDRRRLEWTIETTEEAKDRGTARRGQTSKQPSQRADPRLALVQ
;
A
#
# COMPACT_ATOMS: atom_id res chain seq x y z
N MET A 1 -29.96 -14.50 -34.56
CA MET A 1 -30.09 -13.58 -33.42
C MET A 1 -28.97 -13.87 -32.44
N PRO A 2 -28.14 -12.90 -32.01
CA PRO A 2 -27.13 -13.13 -30.99
C PRO A 2 -27.77 -13.41 -29.62
N ALA A 3 -27.16 -14.28 -28.82
CA ALA A 3 -27.67 -14.67 -27.51
C ALA A 3 -27.62 -13.50 -26.50
N ALA A 4 -28.64 -13.41 -25.66
CA ALA A 4 -28.75 -12.37 -24.62
C ALA A 4 -27.65 -12.54 -23.56
N LYS A 5 -27.03 -11.42 -23.15
CA LYS A 5 -25.99 -11.40 -22.12
C LYS A 5 -26.58 -11.81 -20.77
N LYS A 6 -25.86 -12.66 -20.02
CA LYS A 6 -26.23 -13.04 -18.64
C LYS A 6 -26.47 -11.81 -17.75
N HIS A 7 -27.51 -11.91 -16.92
CA HIS A 7 -27.86 -10.91 -15.92
C HIS A 7 -26.68 -10.62 -14.98
N PRO A 8 -26.39 -9.35 -14.62
CA PRO A 8 -25.21 -8.98 -13.84
C PRO A 8 -25.05 -9.77 -12.53
N SER A 9 -26.16 -10.00 -11.80
CA SER A 9 -26.16 -10.74 -10.53
C SER A 9 -25.89 -12.24 -10.65
N ALA A 10 -25.97 -12.82 -11.86
CA ALA A 10 -25.68 -14.24 -12.13
C ALA A 10 -24.25 -14.47 -12.66
N ARG A 11 -23.43 -13.40 -12.74
CA ARG A 11 -22.05 -13.48 -13.20
C ARG A 11 -21.15 -13.89 -12.03
N ALA A 12 -20.86 -15.18 -11.95
CA ALA A 12 -20.01 -15.75 -10.90
C ALA A 12 -18.52 -15.36 -11.02
N ARG A 13 -18.03 -15.05 -12.23
CA ARG A 13 -16.64 -14.61 -12.44
C ARG A 13 -16.55 -13.09 -12.48
N LYS A 14 -15.91 -12.52 -11.46
CA LYS A 14 -15.28 -11.20 -11.53
C LYS A 14 -13.83 -11.43 -11.98
N ASN A 15 -13.42 -10.82 -13.08
CA ASN A 15 -12.02 -10.92 -13.54
C ASN A 15 -11.20 -9.95 -12.68
N THR A 16 -10.84 -10.39 -11.48
CA THR A 16 -10.06 -9.62 -10.51
C THR A 16 -8.73 -10.34 -10.31
N ALA A 17 -7.63 -9.60 -10.39
CA ALA A 17 -6.31 -10.18 -10.19
C ALA A 17 -6.18 -10.68 -8.75
N SER A 18 -5.40 -11.75 -8.55
CA SER A 18 -5.11 -12.25 -7.21
C SER A 18 -4.33 -11.27 -6.34
N THR A 19 -3.77 -10.22 -6.94
CA THR A 19 -3.01 -9.15 -6.26
C THR A 19 -3.87 -7.94 -5.90
N ALA A 20 -5.16 -7.93 -6.28
CA ALA A 20 -6.05 -6.81 -5.98
C ALA A 20 -6.29 -6.69 -4.47
N ALA A 21 -6.15 -5.47 -3.95
CA ALA A 21 -6.29 -5.20 -2.52
C ALA A 21 -7.04 -3.90 -2.27
N THR A 22 -7.85 -3.85 -1.22
CA THR A 22 -8.44 -2.61 -0.70
C THR A 22 -7.70 -2.22 0.57
N LEU A 23 -6.95 -1.13 0.49
CA LEU A 23 -6.02 -0.68 1.53
C LEU A 23 -6.73 0.33 2.43
N SER A 24 -6.79 0.03 3.73
CA SER A 24 -7.36 0.92 4.74
C SER A 24 -6.26 1.58 5.57
N ASP A 25 -6.46 2.85 5.92
CA ASP A 25 -5.51 3.71 6.66
C ASP A 25 -5.24 3.31 8.13
N GLY A 26 -5.74 2.15 8.56
CA GLY A 26 -5.72 1.72 9.97
C GLY A 26 -4.50 0.91 10.41
N GLY A 27 -3.61 0.52 9.49
CA GLY A 27 -2.40 -0.23 9.80
C GLY A 27 -1.21 0.70 9.94
N SER A 28 -0.67 0.87 11.16
CA SER A 28 0.61 1.54 11.37
C SER A 28 1.72 0.58 10.96
N ALA A 29 2.25 0.75 9.75
CA ALA A 29 3.45 0.03 9.32
C ALA A 29 4.64 0.51 10.14
N ILE A 30 5.51 -0.41 10.56
CA ILE A 30 6.77 -0.06 11.22
C ILE A 30 7.66 0.59 10.16
N VAL A 31 7.97 1.88 10.33
CA VAL A 31 8.91 2.61 9.47
C VAL A 31 10.31 2.02 9.67
N PRO A 32 10.91 1.37 8.66
CA PRO A 32 12.28 0.91 8.77
C PRO A 32 13.24 2.10 8.79
N GLU A 33 14.32 1.99 9.55
CA GLU A 33 15.40 2.97 9.47
C GLU A 33 16.04 2.93 8.07
N LEU A 34 16.32 4.11 7.52
CA LEU A 34 17.12 4.21 6.31
C LEU A 34 18.54 3.69 6.63
N PRO A 35 19.13 2.86 5.76
CA PRO A 35 20.49 2.41 5.97
C PRO A 35 21.46 3.59 5.94
N ALA A 36 22.63 3.43 6.57
CA ALA A 36 23.70 4.41 6.40
C ALA A 36 24.01 4.57 4.91
N ARG A 37 24.08 5.82 4.45
CA ARG A 37 24.37 6.08 3.05
C ARG A 37 25.77 5.54 2.70
N PRO A 38 25.96 4.94 1.51
CA PRO A 38 27.28 4.62 1.02
C PRO A 38 28.18 5.86 1.05
N VAL A 39 29.42 5.65 1.51
CA VAL A 39 30.48 6.64 1.46
C VAL A 39 30.66 7.12 0.02
N VAL A 40 30.54 8.43 -0.19
CA VAL A 40 30.93 9.06 -1.45
C VAL A 40 32.42 9.39 -1.34
N TYR A 41 33.20 8.94 -2.31
CA TYR A 41 34.59 9.36 -2.45
C TYR A 41 34.61 10.71 -3.17
N GLY A 42 35.14 11.73 -2.51
CA GLY A 42 35.43 13.02 -3.13
C GLY A 42 36.50 12.89 -4.23
N GLU A 43 36.68 13.96 -5.01
CA GLU A 43 37.69 14.00 -6.09
C GLU A 43 39.12 13.76 -5.57
N GLU A 44 39.37 14.02 -4.29
CA GLU A 44 40.65 13.79 -3.60
C GLU A 44 40.68 12.48 -2.78
N GLY A 45 39.67 11.62 -2.93
CA GLY A 45 39.56 10.36 -2.18
C GLY A 45 39.04 10.51 -0.75
N GLU A 46 38.58 11.69 -0.35
CA GLU A 46 37.96 11.90 0.96
C GLU A 46 36.63 11.15 1.08
N VAL A 47 36.48 10.42 2.19
CA VAL A 47 35.25 9.74 2.58
C VAL A 47 34.33 10.78 3.21
N VAL A 48 33.37 11.30 2.42
CA VAL A 48 32.33 12.17 2.98
C VAL A 48 31.17 11.27 3.41
N ALA A 49 31.12 10.96 4.70
CA ALA A 49 29.88 10.49 5.32
C ALA A 49 28.86 11.62 5.16
N SER A 50 27.86 11.43 4.30
CA SER A 50 26.79 12.40 4.12
C SER A 50 25.50 11.86 4.68
N ASP A 51 24.84 12.68 5.50
CA ASP A 51 23.48 12.41 5.96
C ASP A 51 22.52 12.33 4.77
N TRP A 52 21.38 11.70 4.96
CA TRP A 52 20.31 11.72 3.97
C TRP A 52 19.82 13.15 3.74
N HIS A 53 19.49 13.49 2.50
CA HIS A 53 18.86 14.75 2.18
C HIS A 53 17.48 14.84 2.86
N GLU A 54 17.13 16.00 3.41
CA GLU A 54 15.91 16.18 4.20
C GLU A 54 14.65 15.73 3.42
N ALA A 55 14.53 16.14 2.15
CA ALA A 55 13.43 15.73 1.29
C ALA A 55 13.34 14.21 1.07
N THR A 56 14.46 13.48 1.10
CA THR A 56 14.47 12.01 1.04
C THR A 56 13.93 11.41 2.32
N THR A 57 14.33 11.95 3.49
CA THR A 57 13.85 11.47 4.79
C THR A 57 12.34 11.70 4.96
N GLN A 58 11.84 12.86 4.52
CA GLN A 58 10.41 13.18 4.52
C GLN A 58 9.64 12.24 3.57
N TRP A 59 10.15 12.05 2.34
CA TRP A 59 9.56 11.12 1.39
C TRP A 59 9.51 9.68 1.93
N TRP A 60 10.55 9.23 2.63
CA TRP A 60 10.58 7.92 3.27
C TRP A 60 9.52 7.79 4.37
N ALA A 61 9.38 8.81 5.22
CA ALA A 61 8.33 8.83 6.24
C ALA A 61 6.93 8.75 5.62
N ASP A 62 6.65 9.55 4.58
CA ASP A 62 5.37 9.56 3.88
C ASP A 62 5.06 8.22 3.19
N LEU A 63 6.08 7.58 2.61
CA LEU A 63 5.95 6.26 2.00
C LEU A 63 5.44 5.22 3.02
N TRP A 64 6.02 5.20 4.22
CA TRP A 64 5.66 4.23 5.26
C TRP A 64 4.42 4.63 6.06
N ALA A 65 4.03 5.91 6.03
CA ALA A 65 2.74 6.37 6.54
C ALA A 65 1.56 5.99 5.63
N SER A 66 1.83 5.67 4.35
CA SER A 66 0.80 5.29 3.39
C SER A 66 0.15 3.94 3.74
N PRO A 67 -1.17 3.75 3.49
CA PRO A 67 -1.84 2.45 3.62
C PRO A 67 -1.14 1.28 2.91
N MET A 68 -0.43 1.59 1.81
CA MET A 68 0.31 0.63 1.00
C MET A 68 1.49 0.00 1.72
N ALA A 69 2.04 0.67 2.73
CA ALA A 69 3.20 0.19 3.47
C ALA A 69 2.97 -1.18 4.12
N ASN A 70 1.70 -1.51 4.42
CA ASN A 70 1.30 -2.80 4.99
C ASN A 70 1.37 -3.96 3.98
N GLU A 71 1.40 -3.68 2.67
CA GLU A 71 1.48 -4.71 1.63
C GLU A 71 2.93 -5.09 1.30
N TYR A 72 3.91 -4.28 1.71
CA TYR A 72 5.31 -4.55 1.41
C TYR A 72 5.83 -5.72 2.26
N HIS A 73 6.47 -6.68 1.60
CA HIS A 73 7.21 -7.72 2.29
C HIS A 73 8.56 -7.20 2.79
N SER A 74 9.17 -7.94 3.72
CA SER A 74 10.52 -7.61 4.22
C SER A 74 11.57 -7.61 3.11
N SER A 75 11.42 -8.47 2.09
CA SER A 75 12.31 -8.50 0.92
C SER A 75 12.23 -7.22 0.07
N ASP A 76 11.06 -6.59 -0.01
CA ASP A 76 10.81 -5.42 -0.85
C ASP A 76 11.57 -4.20 -0.33
N ARG A 77 11.90 -4.19 0.98
CA ARG A 77 12.68 -3.13 1.63
C ARG A 77 14.03 -2.90 0.95
N HIS A 78 14.69 -3.95 0.48
CA HIS A 78 15.99 -3.82 -0.20
C HIS A 78 15.88 -3.00 -1.48
N ALA A 79 14.83 -3.21 -2.26
CA ALA A 79 14.59 -2.46 -3.47
C ALA A 79 14.08 -1.03 -3.17
N LEU A 80 13.32 -0.84 -2.10
CA LEU A 80 12.97 0.50 -1.60
C LEU A 80 14.20 1.30 -1.11
N PHE A 81 15.20 0.65 -0.54
CA PHE A 81 16.47 1.32 -0.18
C PHE A 81 17.24 1.79 -1.42
N LEU A 82 17.28 0.98 -2.48
CA LEU A 82 17.88 1.41 -3.75
C LEU A 82 17.13 2.61 -4.35
N LEU A 83 15.79 2.60 -4.28
CA LEU A 83 14.98 3.74 -4.69
C LEU A 83 15.27 4.98 -3.84
N ALA A 84 15.45 4.82 -2.53
CA ALA A 84 15.80 5.93 -1.63
C ALA A 84 17.12 6.57 -2.03
N VAL A 85 18.15 5.78 -2.38
CA VAL A 85 19.44 6.29 -2.89
C VAL A 85 19.21 7.12 -4.17
N LEU A 86 18.42 6.62 -5.12
CA LEU A 86 18.14 7.36 -6.36
C LEU A 86 17.40 8.68 -6.10
N VAL A 87 16.42 8.68 -5.19
CA VAL A 87 15.69 9.89 -4.78
C VAL A 87 16.64 10.89 -4.13
N ASP A 88 17.56 10.42 -3.29
CA ASP A 88 18.55 11.27 -2.63
C ASP A 88 19.54 11.89 -3.61
N ASP A 89 20.10 11.08 -4.50
CA ASP A 89 20.97 11.54 -5.57
C ASP A 89 20.26 12.56 -6.45
N PHE A 90 18.97 12.35 -6.73
CA PHE A 90 18.16 13.30 -7.51
C PHE A 90 17.98 14.64 -6.79
N TRP A 91 17.74 14.64 -5.48
CA TRP A 91 17.63 15.89 -4.72
C TRP A 91 18.94 16.68 -4.68
N ARG A 92 20.07 15.98 -4.67
CA ARG A 92 21.41 16.60 -4.61
C ARG A 92 21.90 17.08 -5.97
N ALA A 93 21.71 16.27 -6.99
CA ALA A 93 22.15 16.53 -8.35
C ALA A 93 21.05 16.10 -9.35
N PRO A 94 20.00 16.92 -9.53
CA PRO A 94 18.90 16.57 -10.40
C PRO A 94 19.36 16.26 -11.82
N SER A 95 18.95 15.10 -12.34
CA SER A 95 19.22 14.73 -13.74
C SER A 95 18.06 13.96 -14.34
N THR A 96 17.90 14.09 -15.66
CA THR A 96 16.87 13.36 -16.43
C THR A 96 17.08 11.84 -16.36
N LYS A 97 18.35 11.40 -16.27
CA LYS A 97 18.70 9.98 -16.08
C LYS A 97 18.18 9.45 -14.74
N LEU A 98 18.47 10.16 -13.64
CA LEU A 98 17.95 9.77 -12.32
C LEU A 98 16.42 9.79 -12.28
N ALA A 99 15.79 10.82 -12.85
CA ALA A 99 14.34 10.89 -12.94
C ALA A 99 13.73 9.71 -13.72
N ALA A 100 14.40 9.25 -14.79
CA ALA A 100 13.96 8.10 -15.57
C ALA A 100 14.05 6.79 -14.77
N GLU A 101 15.16 6.56 -14.05
CA GLU A 101 15.34 5.37 -13.19
C GLU A 101 14.32 5.36 -12.04
N ILE A 102 14.13 6.48 -11.35
CA ILE A 102 13.09 6.63 -10.30
C ILE A 102 11.71 6.31 -10.87
N ARG A 103 11.40 6.82 -12.07
CA ARG A 103 10.12 6.55 -12.74
C ARG A 103 9.93 5.06 -13.04
N LEU A 104 10.97 4.31 -13.35
CA LEU A 104 10.88 2.87 -13.61
C LEU A 104 10.71 2.08 -12.31
N GLN A 105 11.52 2.37 -11.29
CA GLN A 105 11.50 1.60 -10.04
C GLN A 105 10.23 1.83 -9.22
N ARG A 106 9.71 3.07 -9.18
CA ARG A 106 8.51 3.40 -8.40
C ARG A 106 7.26 2.61 -8.80
N VAL A 107 7.21 2.11 -10.03
CA VAL A 107 6.07 1.36 -10.58
C VAL A 107 5.85 0.07 -9.80
N ALA A 108 6.93 -0.61 -9.42
CA ALA A 108 6.86 -1.87 -8.67
C ALA A 108 6.18 -1.72 -7.31
N PHE A 109 6.22 -0.50 -6.74
CA PHE A 109 5.68 -0.20 -5.42
C PHE A 109 4.39 0.59 -5.46
N GLY A 110 3.79 0.85 -6.63
CA GLY A 110 2.50 1.55 -6.68
C GLY A 110 2.56 3.02 -6.24
N LEU A 111 3.72 3.70 -6.34
CA LEU A 111 3.87 5.04 -5.72
C LEU A 111 3.07 6.15 -6.44
N THR A 112 2.55 5.89 -7.64
CA THR A 112 1.65 6.81 -8.34
C THR A 112 0.23 6.26 -8.43
N PRO A 113 -0.80 7.12 -8.59
CA PRO A 113 -2.16 6.67 -8.82
C PRO A 113 -2.31 5.72 -10.02
N TYR A 114 -1.49 5.88 -11.06
CA TYR A 114 -1.48 4.99 -12.22
C TYR A 114 -0.92 3.61 -11.84
N ASP A 115 0.19 3.58 -11.09
CA ASP A 115 0.84 2.34 -10.68
C ASP A 115 -0.06 1.54 -9.70
N ARG A 116 -0.78 2.22 -8.80
CA ARG A 116 -1.79 1.57 -7.92
C ARG A 116 -2.89 0.89 -8.72
N ARG A 117 -3.43 1.59 -9.72
CA ARG A 117 -4.45 1.02 -10.61
C ARG A 117 -3.93 -0.19 -11.36
N ARG A 118 -2.65 -0.16 -11.78
CA ARG A 118 -1.98 -1.31 -12.43
C ARG A 118 -1.82 -2.50 -11.49
N LEU A 119 -1.56 -2.26 -10.20
CA LEU A 119 -1.52 -3.31 -9.17
C LEU A 119 -2.92 -3.74 -8.69
N GLU A 120 -3.98 -3.11 -9.18
CA GLU A 120 -5.37 -3.25 -8.71
C GLU A 120 -5.52 -2.91 -7.20
N TRP A 121 -4.65 -2.06 -6.67
CA TRP A 121 -4.74 -1.54 -5.31
C TRP A 121 -5.69 -0.34 -5.25
N THR A 122 -6.69 -0.42 -4.37
CA THR A 122 -7.67 0.64 -4.11
C THR A 122 -7.48 1.14 -2.69
N ILE A 123 -7.17 2.42 -2.52
CA ILE A 123 -7.15 3.04 -1.18
C ILE A 123 -8.59 3.36 -0.81
N GLU A 124 -9.02 2.86 0.35
CA GLU A 124 -10.34 3.16 0.89
C GLU A 124 -10.48 4.64 1.21
N THR A 125 -11.57 5.25 0.75
CA THR A 125 -11.90 6.63 1.10
C THR A 125 -12.43 6.71 2.53
N THR A 126 -12.34 7.88 3.13
CA THR A 126 -12.82 8.12 4.50
C THR A 126 -14.30 7.81 4.69
N GLU A 127 -15.13 7.98 3.64
CA GLU A 127 -16.55 7.67 3.69
C GLU A 127 -16.82 6.16 3.62
N GLU A 128 -16.11 5.45 2.74
CA GLU A 128 -16.17 3.98 2.67
C GLU A 128 -15.75 3.34 4.01
N ALA A 129 -14.75 3.90 4.68
CA ALA A 129 -14.30 3.44 5.99
C ALA A 129 -15.38 3.61 7.07
N LYS A 130 -16.11 4.73 7.05
CA LYS A 130 -17.24 4.98 7.98
C LYS A 130 -18.39 4.03 7.69
N ASP A 131 -18.77 3.86 6.44
CA ASP A 131 -19.86 2.95 6.04
C ASP A 131 -19.55 1.50 6.42
N ARG A 132 -18.30 1.07 6.26
CA ARG A 132 -17.86 -0.25 6.73
C ARG A 132 -17.90 -0.37 8.25
N GLY A 133 -17.58 0.70 8.96
CA GLY A 133 -17.67 0.79 10.41
C GLY A 133 -19.11 0.71 10.93
N THR A 134 -20.04 1.46 10.33
CA THR A 134 -21.47 1.43 10.67
C THR A 134 -22.09 0.07 10.35
N ALA A 135 -21.76 -0.53 9.21
CA ALA A 135 -22.21 -1.87 8.84
C ALA A 135 -21.73 -2.94 9.85
N ARG A 136 -20.46 -2.90 10.27
CA ARG A 136 -19.94 -3.82 11.30
C ARG A 136 -20.67 -3.66 12.64
N ARG A 137 -20.93 -2.42 13.05
CA ARG A 137 -21.65 -2.12 14.30
C ARG A 137 -23.13 -2.52 14.24
N GLY A 138 -23.76 -2.41 13.08
CA GLY A 138 -25.14 -2.86 12.84
C GLY A 138 -25.29 -4.38 12.76
N GLN A 139 -24.23 -5.12 12.44
CA GLN A 139 -24.25 -6.60 12.49
C GLN A 139 -24.06 -7.15 13.90
N THR A 140 -23.24 -6.49 14.74
CA THR A 140 -23.02 -6.91 16.14
C THR A 140 -24.21 -6.65 17.05
N SER A 141 -25.16 -5.79 16.65
CA SER A 141 -26.40 -5.52 17.39
C SER A 141 -27.55 -6.50 17.09
N LYS A 142 -27.39 -7.44 16.16
CA LYS A 142 -28.35 -8.55 16.00
C LYS A 142 -28.11 -9.59 17.09
N GLN A 143 -28.59 -9.29 18.29
CA GLN A 143 -28.86 -10.32 19.29
C GLN A 143 -29.69 -11.42 18.60
N PRO A 144 -29.27 -12.69 18.64
CA PRO A 144 -30.09 -13.77 18.11
C PRO A 144 -31.44 -13.72 18.82
N SER A 145 -32.53 -13.69 18.04
CA SER A 145 -33.87 -13.71 18.61
C SER A 145 -34.02 -14.96 19.48
N GLN A 146 -34.51 -14.80 20.71
CA GLN A 146 -34.68 -15.89 21.69
C GLN A 146 -35.52 -17.08 21.17
N ARG A 147 -36.22 -16.92 20.03
CA ARG A 147 -36.95 -17.98 19.33
C ARG A 147 -36.08 -18.96 18.54
N ALA A 148 -34.79 -18.71 18.39
CA ALA A 148 -33.88 -19.55 17.59
C ALA A 148 -32.86 -20.33 18.42
N ASP A 149 -33.03 -20.45 19.75
CA ASP A 149 -32.15 -21.28 20.57
C ASP A 149 -32.75 -22.69 20.73
N PRO A 150 -32.23 -23.71 20.01
CA PRO A 150 -32.72 -25.09 20.10
C PRO A 150 -32.49 -25.73 21.49
N ARG A 151 -31.71 -25.10 22.39
CA ARG A 151 -31.50 -25.61 23.76
C ARG A 151 -32.69 -25.36 24.68
N LEU A 152 -33.55 -24.39 24.36
CA LEU A 152 -34.77 -24.10 25.14
C LEU A 152 -35.91 -25.10 24.87
N ALA A 153 -35.79 -25.95 23.85
CA ALA A 153 -36.79 -26.95 23.48
C ALA A 153 -36.68 -28.28 24.24
N LEU A 154 -35.63 -28.46 25.07
CA LEU A 154 -35.31 -29.72 25.76
C LEU A 154 -35.55 -29.66 27.29
N VAL A 155 -36.14 -28.58 27.78
CA VAL A 155 -36.54 -28.44 29.20
C VAL A 155 -38.07 -28.47 29.27
N GLN A 156 -38.63 -29.67 29.12
CA GLN A 156 -39.99 -30.00 29.54
C GLN A 156 -39.98 -31.37 30.23
#